data_AF-B4JCQ4-F1
#
_entry.id   AF-B4JCQ4-F1
#
_cell.length_a   1.000
_cell.length_b   1.000
_cell.length_c   1.000
_cell.angle_alpha   90.00
_cell.angle_beta   90.00
_cell.angle_gamma   90.00
#
_symmetry.space_group_name_H-M   'P 1'
#
loop_
_entity.id
_entity.type
_entity.pdbx_description
1 polymer ?
#
loop_
_entity_poly.entity_id
_entity_poly.type
_entity_poly.pdbx_seq_one_letter_code
_entity_poly.pdbx_strand_id
1 'polypeptide(L)'
;MNKVTCAFISVLRHTNKSYSSAALLGRQLSYKSDLSLEKIYPNARLQLYTPPPPAASSDGKFNGYIPMDKLDITYSRSSGPGGQHVNTVNTKVDVRFKLAEAQWIPEKTRQKLLQVLANKLNKEGYFFIKSDLTRSQQLNLADALEKLRTLIRAQEVEPVGPSEQTLEKLRRRHEQAARQRLQLKRERGQIKADRQTPSGVDF
;
A
#
# COMPACT_ATOMS: atom_id res chain seq x y z
N MET A 1 -28.17 -23.74 2.06
CA MET A 1 -28.94 -22.76 2.87
C MET A 1 -28.05 -21.57 3.14
N ASN A 2 -28.53 -20.36 2.82
CA ASN A 2 -28.21 -19.04 3.39
C ASN A 2 -28.37 -17.96 2.32
N LYS A 3 -29.65 -17.67 2.05
CA LYS A 3 -30.14 -16.58 1.21
C LYS A 3 -30.04 -15.26 2.00
N VAL A 4 -28.84 -14.72 2.23
CA VAL A 4 -28.71 -13.42 2.94
C VAL A 4 -27.51 -12.59 2.44
N THR A 5 -27.44 -12.25 1.16
CA THR A 5 -26.42 -11.28 0.69
C THR A 5 -26.84 -10.36 -0.47
N CYS A 6 -28.13 -10.17 -0.75
CA CYS A 6 -28.57 -9.17 -1.76
C CYS A 6 -29.39 -7.99 -1.20
N ALA A 7 -29.59 -7.90 0.12
CA ALA A 7 -30.53 -6.93 0.70
C ALA A 7 -29.90 -5.66 1.31
N PHE A 8 -28.61 -5.39 1.11
CA PHE A 8 -27.94 -4.25 1.75
C PHE A 8 -27.34 -3.19 0.82
N ILE A 9 -27.65 -3.25 -0.48
CA ILE A 9 -27.46 -2.11 -1.43
C ILE A 9 -28.79 -1.80 -2.16
N SER A 10 -29.92 -2.00 -1.48
CA SER A 10 -31.24 -1.48 -1.93
C SER A 10 -31.80 -0.38 -1.03
N VAL A 11 -31.16 -0.09 0.11
CA VAL A 11 -31.67 0.88 1.10
C VAL A 11 -31.33 2.34 0.75
N LEU A 12 -30.45 2.58 -0.23
CA LEU A 12 -30.21 3.92 -0.81
C LEU A 12 -30.74 4.07 -2.26
N ARG A 13 -31.70 3.22 -2.65
CA ARG A 13 -32.62 3.50 -3.77
C ARG A 13 -34.03 3.84 -3.29
N HIS A 14 -34.19 4.08 -1.99
CA HIS A 14 -35.41 4.66 -1.47
C HIS A 14 -35.30 6.18 -1.40
N THR A 15 -35.87 6.77 -2.44
CA THR A 15 -36.58 8.03 -2.37
C THR A 15 -35.72 9.24 -1.96
N ASN A 16 -35.23 9.94 -2.99
CA ASN A 16 -35.49 11.38 -3.09
C ASN A 16 -37.01 11.62 -3.07
N LYS A 17 -37.68 11.24 -1.97
CA LYS A 17 -38.93 11.87 -1.59
C LYS A 17 -38.43 13.18 -1.03
N SER A 18 -38.35 14.16 -1.92
CA SER A 18 -38.45 15.56 -1.56
C SER A 18 -39.43 15.60 -0.38
N TYR A 19 -38.95 16.00 0.80
CA TYR A 19 -39.84 16.43 1.85
C TYR A 19 -40.84 17.34 1.16
N SER A 20 -42.10 16.92 1.14
CA SER A 20 -43.15 17.58 0.37
C SER A 20 -43.28 18.98 0.92
N SER A 21 -42.52 19.93 0.37
CA SER A 21 -42.77 21.35 0.52
C SER A 21 -44.19 21.51 0.02
N ALA A 22 -45.11 21.92 0.90
CA ALA A 22 -46.46 22.24 0.48
C ALA A 22 -46.34 23.23 -0.69
N ALA A 23 -46.75 22.84 -1.89
CA ALA A 23 -46.65 23.70 -3.06
C ALA A 23 -48.03 24.30 -3.29
N LEU A 24 -48.25 25.52 -2.80
CA LEU A 24 -49.38 26.34 -3.23
C LEU A 24 -48.93 27.17 -4.44
N LEU A 25 -49.66 27.05 -5.56
CA LEU A 25 -49.43 27.82 -6.79
C LEU A 25 -48.00 27.68 -7.36
N GLY A 26 -47.43 26.47 -7.34
CA GLY A 26 -46.12 26.18 -7.96
C GLY A 26 -44.90 26.72 -7.22
N ARG A 27 -45.07 27.31 -6.02
CA ARG A 27 -43.96 27.74 -5.16
C ARG A 27 -43.65 26.65 -4.13
N GLN A 28 -42.40 26.19 -4.07
CA GLN A 28 -41.97 25.31 -2.98
C GLN A 28 -41.95 26.10 -1.66
N LEU A 29 -42.88 25.80 -0.74
CA LEU A 29 -42.86 26.33 0.61
C LEU A 29 -41.84 25.56 1.46
N SER A 30 -40.55 25.87 1.28
CA SER A 30 -39.48 25.45 2.20
C SER A 30 -39.04 26.67 3.02
N TYR A 31 -39.02 26.56 4.35
CA TYR A 31 -38.49 27.61 5.21
C TYR A 31 -37.00 27.85 4.94
N LYS A 32 -36.59 29.11 4.74
CA LYS A 32 -35.21 29.52 4.55
C LYS A 32 -34.84 30.60 5.57
N SER A 33 -34.06 30.22 6.58
CA SER A 33 -33.54 31.15 7.59
C SER A 33 -32.46 32.06 7.01
N ASP A 34 -32.04 33.07 7.76
CA ASP A 34 -30.88 33.91 7.42
C ASP A 34 -29.55 33.15 7.43
N LEU A 35 -29.49 32.06 8.19
CA LEU A 35 -28.35 31.14 8.23
C LEU A 35 -28.50 29.97 7.24
N SER A 36 -29.35 30.09 6.23
CA SER A 36 -29.47 29.06 5.19
C SER A 36 -28.20 29.01 4.34
N LEU A 37 -27.84 27.80 3.86
CA LEU A 37 -26.65 27.59 3.04
C LEU A 37 -26.65 28.48 1.78
N GLU A 38 -27.82 28.75 1.20
CA GLU A 38 -27.98 29.65 0.06
C GLU A 38 -27.57 31.10 0.37
N LYS A 39 -27.84 31.57 1.59
CA LYS A 39 -27.49 32.93 2.02
C LYS A 39 -26.04 33.04 2.49
N ILE A 40 -25.56 32.04 3.25
CA ILE A 40 -24.17 32.02 3.73
C ILE A 40 -23.19 31.79 2.57
N TYR A 41 -23.57 30.97 1.59
CA TYR A 41 -22.73 30.61 0.44
C TYR A 41 -23.45 30.89 -0.90
N PRO A 42 -23.64 32.16 -1.27
CA PRO A 42 -24.44 32.53 -2.45
C PRO A 42 -23.85 32.05 -3.79
N ASN A 43 -22.54 31.85 -3.84
CA ASN A 43 -21.84 31.37 -5.04
C ASN A 43 -21.68 29.83 -5.07
N ALA A 44 -22.10 29.11 -4.02
CA ALA A 44 -21.98 27.67 -3.97
C ALA A 44 -23.09 27.00 -4.77
N ARG A 45 -22.73 26.05 -5.63
CA ARG A 45 -23.71 25.19 -6.30
C ARG A 45 -24.22 24.16 -5.30
N LEU A 46 -25.35 24.44 -4.67
CA LEU A 46 -25.97 23.60 -3.62
C LEU A 46 -26.65 22.32 -4.15
N GLN A 47 -26.42 21.97 -5.42
CA GLN A 47 -26.86 20.70 -5.97
C GLN A 47 -25.96 19.59 -5.44
N LEU A 48 -26.57 18.49 -4.98
CA LEU A 48 -25.83 17.28 -4.62
C LEU A 48 -25.07 16.77 -5.84
N TYR A 49 -23.74 16.95 -5.83
CA TYR A 49 -22.84 16.53 -6.90
C TYR A 49 -21.90 15.45 -6.35
N THR A 50 -21.97 14.25 -6.93
CA THR A 50 -20.98 13.21 -6.67
C THR A 50 -19.87 13.36 -7.71
N PRO A 51 -18.66 13.80 -7.32
CA PRO A 51 -17.57 13.93 -8.28
C PRO A 51 -17.25 12.55 -8.87
N PRO A 52 -17.04 12.45 -10.21
CA PRO A 52 -16.58 11.22 -10.80
C PRO A 52 -15.19 10.87 -10.26
N PRO A 53 -14.79 9.59 -10.29
CA PRO A 53 -13.43 9.19 -9.96
C PRO A 53 -12.41 10.01 -10.75
N PRO A 54 -11.25 10.36 -10.16
CA PRO A 54 -10.24 11.14 -10.86
C PRO A 54 -9.77 10.39 -12.11
N ALA A 55 -9.70 11.09 -13.23
CA ALA A 55 -9.15 10.54 -14.47
C ALA A 55 -7.67 10.14 -14.30
N ALA A 56 -7.18 9.29 -15.19
CA ALA A 56 -5.75 9.02 -15.29
C ALA A 56 -4.99 10.33 -15.52
N SER A 57 -3.84 10.50 -14.86
CA SER A 57 -3.06 11.74 -15.01
C SER A 57 -2.48 11.84 -16.43
N SER A 58 -2.45 13.04 -17.00
CA SER A 58 -1.79 13.33 -18.28
C SER A 58 -0.29 13.06 -18.23
N ASP A 59 0.31 13.26 -17.06
CA ASP A 59 1.75 13.28 -16.86
C ASP A 59 2.36 11.87 -16.72
N GLY A 60 1.53 10.81 -16.86
CA GLY A 60 1.95 9.43 -16.64
C GLY A 60 2.29 9.11 -15.18
N LYS A 61 1.84 9.96 -14.26
CA LYS A 61 2.06 9.89 -12.81
C LYS A 61 0.92 9.20 -12.09
N PHE A 62 1.19 8.64 -10.91
CA PHE A 62 0.13 8.02 -10.12
C PHE A 62 -0.72 9.10 -9.40
N ASN A 63 -2.02 9.16 -9.71
CA ASN A 63 -2.94 10.16 -9.14
C ASN A 63 -3.35 9.89 -7.68
N GLY A 64 -2.93 8.75 -7.09
CA GLY A 64 -3.26 8.37 -5.71
C GLY A 64 -4.60 7.63 -5.54
N TYR A 65 -5.39 7.52 -6.61
CA TYR A 65 -6.67 6.81 -6.59
C TYR A 65 -6.44 5.32 -6.73
N ILE A 66 -7.08 4.56 -5.83
CA ILE A 66 -7.00 3.11 -5.80
C ILE A 66 -8.44 2.59 -5.85
N PRO A 67 -8.84 1.89 -6.93
CA PRO A 67 -10.18 1.35 -7.05
C PRO A 67 -10.35 0.13 -6.12
N MET A 68 -11.21 0.25 -5.10
CA MET A 68 -11.50 -0.85 -4.17
C MET A 68 -12.07 -2.08 -4.88
N ASP A 69 -12.81 -1.91 -5.98
CA ASP A 69 -13.41 -3.02 -6.74
C ASP A 69 -12.38 -3.92 -7.44
N LYS A 70 -11.12 -3.45 -7.56
CA LYS A 70 -10.00 -4.21 -8.12
C LYS A 70 -9.08 -4.80 -7.06
N LEU A 71 -9.42 -4.60 -5.78
CA LEU A 71 -8.67 -5.13 -4.65
C LEU A 71 -9.48 -6.25 -4.01
N ASP A 72 -8.82 -7.38 -3.78
CA ASP A 72 -9.36 -8.43 -2.94
C ASP A 72 -8.95 -8.14 -1.49
N ILE A 73 -9.92 -7.77 -0.66
CA ILE A 73 -9.69 -7.44 0.74
C ILE A 73 -10.22 -8.59 1.59
N THR A 74 -9.33 -9.18 2.39
CA THR A 74 -9.65 -10.27 3.30
C THR A 74 -9.32 -9.89 4.73
N TYR A 75 -10.14 -10.37 5.67
CA TYR A 75 -9.99 -10.06 7.09
C TYR A 75 -9.66 -11.32 7.86
N SER A 76 -8.64 -11.25 8.69
CA SER A 76 -8.14 -12.35 9.50
C SER A 76 -7.93 -11.92 10.95
N ARG A 77 -7.62 -12.87 11.84
CA ARG A 77 -7.28 -12.57 13.23
C ARG A 77 -5.87 -12.00 13.29
N SER A 78 -5.65 -11.03 14.19
CA SER A 78 -4.32 -10.50 14.43
C SER A 78 -3.46 -11.55 15.15
N SER A 79 -2.14 -11.49 14.96
CA SER A 79 -1.19 -12.46 15.52
C SER A 79 -0.61 -12.03 16.88
N GLY A 80 -1.23 -11.06 17.54
CA GLY A 80 -0.70 -10.43 18.75
C GLY A 80 -0.74 -11.33 20.00
N PRO A 81 -0.04 -10.94 21.08
CA PRO A 81 -0.06 -11.67 22.35
C PRO A 81 -1.50 -11.84 22.84
N GLY A 82 -1.85 -13.08 23.20
CA GLY A 82 -3.21 -13.54 23.44
C GLY A 82 -4.02 -12.61 24.35
N GLY A 83 -5.25 -12.33 23.91
CA GLY A 83 -6.22 -11.53 24.65
C GLY A 83 -7.63 -11.74 24.09
N GLN A 84 -8.64 -11.32 24.86
CA GLN A 84 -10.05 -11.55 24.51
C GLN A 84 -10.39 -11.03 23.10
N HIS A 85 -9.83 -9.88 22.71
CA HIS A 85 -10.07 -9.26 21.41
C HIS A 85 -9.37 -9.98 20.24
N VAL A 86 -8.16 -10.49 20.45
CA VAL A 86 -7.33 -11.15 19.41
C VAL A 86 -8.00 -12.44 18.91
N ASN A 87 -8.63 -13.17 19.83
CA ASN A 87 -9.25 -14.46 19.53
C ASN A 87 -10.67 -14.34 18.97
N THR A 88 -11.34 -13.20 19.15
CA THR A 88 -12.77 -13.04 18.83
C THR A 88 -13.02 -12.16 17.60
N VAL A 89 -12.16 -11.17 17.33
CA VAL A 89 -12.41 -10.18 16.27
C VAL A 89 -11.37 -10.29 15.15
N ASN A 90 -11.86 -10.35 13.91
CA ASN A 90 -11.01 -10.34 12.71
C ASN A 90 -10.61 -8.89 12.37
N THR A 91 -9.56 -8.39 13.00
CA THR A 91 -9.09 -7.01 12.78
C THR A 91 -8.00 -6.87 11.74
N LYS A 92 -7.24 -7.93 11.47
CA LYS A 92 -6.14 -7.91 10.52
C LYS A 92 -6.68 -7.84 9.11
N VAL A 93 -6.07 -6.96 8.30
CA VAL A 93 -6.46 -6.75 6.91
C VAL A 93 -5.35 -7.25 6.00
N ASP A 94 -5.72 -8.15 5.09
CA ASP A 94 -4.86 -8.65 4.03
C ASP A 94 -5.46 -8.18 2.69
N VAL A 95 -4.80 -7.21 2.05
CA VAL A 95 -5.15 -6.68 0.72
C VAL A 95 -4.29 -7.38 -0.33
N ARG A 96 -4.93 -7.96 -1.35
CA ARG A 96 -4.24 -8.61 -2.47
C ARG A 96 -4.75 -8.09 -3.81
N PHE A 97 -3.88 -8.02 -4.80
CA PHE A 97 -4.24 -7.74 -6.18
C PHE A 97 -3.15 -8.26 -7.13
N LYS A 98 -3.51 -8.43 -8.41
CA LYS A 98 -2.58 -8.87 -9.45
C LYS A 98 -1.88 -7.66 -10.05
N LEU A 99 -0.57 -7.55 -9.83
CA LEU A 99 0.20 -6.36 -10.18
C LEU A 99 0.26 -6.11 -11.70
N ALA A 100 0.31 -7.18 -12.50
CA ALA A 100 0.35 -7.09 -13.96
C ALA A 100 -0.96 -6.56 -14.59
N GLU A 101 -2.11 -6.79 -13.94
CA GLU A 101 -3.43 -6.40 -14.46
C GLU A 101 -3.89 -5.03 -13.94
N ALA A 102 -3.13 -4.40 -13.04
CA ALA A 102 -3.48 -3.12 -12.44
C ALA A 102 -3.32 -1.97 -13.46
N GLN A 103 -4.40 -1.67 -14.20
CA GLN A 103 -4.46 -0.58 -15.19
C GLN A 103 -4.47 0.83 -14.56
N TRP A 104 -4.83 0.93 -13.27
CA TRP A 104 -4.85 2.18 -12.53
C TRP A 104 -3.45 2.63 -12.08
N ILE A 105 -2.43 1.78 -12.26
CA ILE A 105 -1.01 2.12 -12.06
C ILE A 105 -0.40 2.44 -13.43
N PRO A 106 0.35 3.55 -13.57
CA PRO A 106 1.05 3.85 -14.82
C PRO A 106 2.00 2.74 -15.27
N GLU A 107 2.08 2.49 -16.57
CA GLU A 107 2.85 1.38 -17.16
C GLU A 107 4.31 1.35 -16.68
N LYS A 108 4.97 2.51 -16.73
CA LYS A 108 6.38 2.67 -16.32
C LYS A 108 6.59 2.24 -14.87
N THR A 109 5.73 2.71 -13.97
CA THR A 109 5.79 2.38 -12.53
C THR A 109 5.44 0.92 -12.29
N ARG A 110 4.47 0.37 -13.02
CA ARG A 110 4.08 -1.04 -12.93
C ARG A 110 5.22 -1.98 -13.31
N GLN A 111 5.95 -1.69 -14.39
CA GLN A 111 7.11 -2.48 -14.80
C GLN A 111 8.25 -2.43 -13.77
N LYS A 112 8.54 -1.23 -13.23
CA LYS A 112 9.51 -1.08 -12.13
C LYS A 112 9.09 -1.87 -10.89
N LEU A 113 7.80 -1.81 -10.52
CA LEU A 113 7.26 -2.56 -9.39
C LEU A 113 7.38 -4.06 -9.58
N LEU A 114 7.14 -4.58 -10.78
CA LEU A 114 7.31 -6.01 -11.09
C LEU A 114 8.76 -6.48 -10.88
N GLN A 115 9.74 -5.66 -11.25
CA GLN A 115 11.15 -5.96 -11.04
C GLN A 115 11.55 -5.91 -9.57
N VAL A 116 11.19 -4.82 -8.87
CA VAL A 116 11.58 -4.59 -7.47
C VAL A 116 10.87 -5.55 -6.52
N LEU A 117 9.60 -5.84 -6.77
CA LEU A 117 8.78 -6.73 -5.94
C LEU A 117 8.80 -8.18 -6.42
N ALA A 118 9.64 -8.56 -7.39
CA ALA A 118 9.71 -9.93 -7.91
C ALA A 118 9.79 -10.98 -6.79
N ASN A 119 10.55 -10.71 -5.73
CA ASN A 119 10.73 -11.60 -4.57
C ASN A 119 9.52 -11.63 -3.61
N LYS A 120 8.61 -10.65 -3.69
CA LYS A 120 7.42 -10.53 -2.83
C LYS A 120 6.13 -10.97 -3.54
N LEU A 121 6.20 -11.26 -4.84
CA LEU A 121 5.06 -11.74 -5.62
C LEU A 121 4.90 -13.25 -5.45
N ASN A 122 3.64 -13.70 -5.44
CA ASN A 122 3.34 -15.12 -5.54
C ASN A 122 3.56 -15.62 -6.98
N LYS A 123 3.60 -16.94 -7.19
CA LYS A 123 3.76 -17.57 -8.53
C LYS A 123 2.72 -17.11 -9.55
N GLU A 124 1.51 -16.80 -9.08
CA GLU A 124 0.41 -16.30 -9.90
C GLU A 124 0.47 -14.77 -10.16
N GLY A 125 1.45 -14.07 -9.59
CA GLY A 125 1.63 -12.62 -9.76
C GLY A 125 0.81 -11.75 -8.79
N TYR A 126 0.28 -12.34 -7.71
CA TYR A 126 -0.40 -11.59 -6.65
C TYR A 126 0.60 -10.93 -5.71
N PHE A 127 0.34 -9.66 -5.40
CA PHE A 127 1.02 -8.91 -4.35
C PHE A 127 0.13 -8.84 -3.11
N PHE A 128 0.73 -9.01 -1.92
CA PHE A 128 0.02 -8.98 -0.64
C PHE A 128 0.52 -7.83 0.23
N ILE A 129 -0.42 -7.07 0.79
CA ILE A 129 -0.16 -6.05 1.81
C ILE A 129 -0.99 -6.40 3.03
N LYS A 130 -0.33 -6.40 4.19
CA LYS A 130 -0.95 -6.77 5.46
C LYS A 130 -0.85 -5.62 6.45
N SER A 131 -1.91 -5.43 7.24
CA SER A 131 -1.91 -4.50 8.37
C SER A 131 -2.72 -5.03 9.54
N ASP A 132 -2.13 -4.99 10.73
CA ASP A 132 -2.69 -5.40 12.01
C ASP A 132 -2.28 -4.46 13.17
N LEU A 133 -2.07 -3.17 12.86
CA LEU A 133 -1.59 -2.17 13.84
C LEU A 133 -2.61 -1.84 14.94
N THR A 134 -3.89 -1.80 14.60
CA THR A 134 -4.95 -1.33 15.50
C THR A 134 -6.03 -2.39 15.73
N ARG A 135 -6.86 -2.15 16.74
CA ARG A 135 -8.06 -2.95 17.02
C ARG A 135 -9.22 -2.72 16.04
N SER A 136 -9.13 -1.72 15.16
CA SER A 136 -10.20 -1.37 14.21
C SER A 136 -9.85 -1.84 12.80
N GLN A 137 -10.75 -2.60 12.21
CA GLN A 137 -10.63 -3.09 10.84
C GLN A 137 -10.51 -1.95 9.82
N GLN A 138 -11.28 -0.87 9.98
CA GLN A 138 -11.28 0.26 9.04
C GLN A 138 -9.95 1.02 9.06
N LEU A 139 -9.37 1.20 10.25
CA LEU A 139 -8.06 1.85 10.41
C LEU A 139 -6.95 1.00 9.81
N ASN A 140 -7.00 -0.31 10.00
CA ASN A 140 -6.03 -1.23 9.39
C ASN A 140 -6.16 -1.28 7.86
N LEU A 141 -7.38 -1.16 7.32
CA LEU A 141 -7.58 -1.04 5.87
C LEU A 141 -7.00 0.26 5.34
N ALA A 142 -7.23 1.38 6.03
CA ALA A 142 -6.65 2.68 5.65
C ALA A 142 -5.11 2.63 5.64
N ASP A 143 -4.49 2.03 6.66
CA ASP A 143 -3.04 1.83 6.73
C ASP A 143 -2.51 0.91 5.62
N ALA A 144 -3.22 -0.18 5.29
CA ALA A 144 -2.84 -1.04 4.18
C ALA A 144 -2.88 -0.30 2.83
N LEU A 145 -3.90 0.53 2.61
CA LEU A 145 -4.01 1.37 1.40
C LEU A 145 -2.94 2.47 1.37
N GLU A 146 -2.60 3.05 2.52
CA GLU A 146 -1.53 4.05 2.61
C GLU A 146 -0.15 3.42 2.31
N LYS A 147 0.14 2.24 2.86
CA LYS A 147 1.35 1.47 2.53
C LYS A 147 1.43 1.20 1.03
N LEU A 148 0.31 0.83 0.39
CA LEU A 148 0.25 0.65 -1.06
C LEU A 148 0.58 1.95 -1.81
N ARG A 149 -0.04 3.08 -1.43
CA ARG A 149 0.21 4.39 -2.05
C ARG A 149 1.68 4.80 -1.92
N THR A 150 2.24 4.67 -0.73
CA THR A 150 3.63 5.05 -0.44
C THR A 150 4.60 4.19 -1.23
N LEU A 151 4.32 2.88 -1.36
CA LEU A 151 5.13 1.98 -2.16
C LEU A 151 5.12 2.38 -3.65
N ILE A 152 3.94 2.67 -4.21
CA ILE A 152 3.82 3.10 -5.61
C ILE A 152 4.57 4.43 -5.84
N ARG A 153 4.36 5.42 -4.96
CA ARG A 153 5.02 6.73 -5.04
C ARG A 153 6.55 6.60 -4.93
N ALA A 154 7.04 5.71 -4.07
CA ALA A 154 8.47 5.49 -3.91
C ALA A 154 9.14 4.93 -5.18
N GLN A 155 8.42 4.16 -6.01
CA GLN A 155 8.95 3.65 -7.28
C GLN A 155 8.80 4.63 -8.45
N GLU A 156 7.92 5.61 -8.30
CA GLU A 156 7.74 6.67 -9.29
C GLU A 156 8.91 7.67 -9.26
N VAL A 157 9.45 7.95 -8.07
CA VAL A 157 10.64 8.78 -7.91
C VAL A 157 11.84 8.06 -8.52
N GLU A 158 12.52 8.70 -9.47
CA GLU A 158 13.78 8.18 -10.00
C GLU A 158 14.83 8.15 -8.88
N PRO A 159 15.56 7.03 -8.71
CA PRO A 159 16.59 6.97 -7.69
C PRO A 159 17.65 8.02 -8.02
N VAL A 160 17.83 8.97 -7.09
CA VAL A 160 18.91 9.94 -7.16
C VAL A 160 20.22 9.14 -7.19
N GLY A 161 21.08 9.43 -8.16
CA GLY A 161 22.37 8.78 -8.30
C GLY A 161 23.15 8.84 -6.97
N PRO A 162 23.98 7.82 -6.66
CA PRO A 162 24.74 7.80 -5.43
C PRO A 162 25.64 9.03 -5.36
N SER A 163 25.61 9.75 -4.23
CA SER A 163 26.52 10.87 -4.02
C SER A 163 27.98 10.41 -4.05
N GLU A 164 28.89 11.31 -4.40
CA GLU A 164 30.34 11.01 -4.44
C GLU A 164 30.84 10.42 -3.12
N GLN A 165 30.38 10.94 -1.98
CA GLN A 165 30.71 10.42 -0.65
C GLN A 165 30.22 8.98 -0.45
N THR A 166 29.06 8.63 -1.01
CA THR A 166 28.49 7.28 -0.95
C THR A 166 29.34 6.31 -1.77
N LEU A 167 29.78 6.73 -2.95
CA LEU A 167 30.69 5.96 -3.81
C LEU A 167 32.03 5.73 -3.12
N GLU A 168 32.60 6.75 -2.48
CA GLU A 168 33.88 6.61 -1.76
C GLU A 168 33.75 5.65 -0.57
N LYS A 169 32.67 5.73 0.21
CA LYS A 169 32.40 4.79 1.30
C LYS A 169 32.27 3.35 0.79
N LEU A 170 31.56 3.14 -0.32
CA LEU A 170 31.42 1.81 -0.94
C LEU A 170 32.79 1.25 -1.38
N ARG A 171 33.61 2.09 -2.02
CA ARG A 171 34.98 1.72 -2.41
C ARG A 171 35.81 1.31 -1.20
N ARG A 172 35.85 2.14 -0.15
CA ARG A 172 36.60 1.84 1.09
C ARG A 172 36.11 0.53 1.73
N ARG A 173 34.80 0.30 1.76
CA ARG A 173 34.22 -0.96 2.29
C ARG A 173 34.67 -2.18 1.49
N HIS A 174 34.73 -2.07 0.16
CA HIS A 174 35.19 -3.15 -0.71
C HIS A 174 36.69 -3.45 -0.50
N GLU A 175 37.52 -2.40 -0.40
CA GLU A 175 38.96 -2.54 -0.11
C GLU A 175 39.22 -3.19 1.26
N GLN A 176 38.48 -2.77 2.29
CA GLN A 176 38.56 -3.37 3.63
C GLN A 176 38.16 -4.85 3.62
N ALA A 177 37.05 -5.20 2.96
CA ALA A 177 36.61 -6.59 2.84
C ALA A 177 37.64 -7.47 2.11
N ALA A 178 38.29 -6.93 1.07
CA ALA A 178 39.37 -7.62 0.35
C ALA A 178 40.60 -7.85 1.25
N ARG A 179 41.01 -6.85 2.03
CA ARG A 179 42.12 -6.97 2.99
C ARG A 179 41.82 -8.02 4.06
N GLN A 180 40.63 -7.98 4.66
CA GLN A 180 40.19 -8.96 5.66
C GLN A 180 40.19 -10.38 5.09
N ARG A 181 39.69 -10.57 3.86
CA ARG A 181 39.70 -11.87 3.18
C ARG A 181 41.12 -12.40 2.99
N LEU A 182 42.08 -11.55 2.63
CA LEU A 182 43.49 -11.95 2.47
C LEU A 182 44.13 -12.34 3.80
N GLN A 183 43.87 -11.59 4.88
CA GLN A 183 44.35 -11.91 6.23
C GLN A 183 43.82 -13.28 6.68
N LEU A 184 42.51 -13.51 6.59
CA LEU A 184 41.90 -14.80 6.92
C LEU A 184 42.48 -15.96 6.10
N LYS A 185 42.84 -15.74 4.82
CA LYS A 185 43.49 -16.76 3.98
C LYS A 185 44.91 -17.06 4.46
N ARG A 186 45.67 -16.05 4.89
CA ARG A 186 47.03 -16.24 5.43
C ARG A 186 47.00 -16.98 6.76
N GLU A 187 46.14 -16.56 7.68
CA GLU A 187 45.94 -17.24 8.97
C GLU A 187 45.56 -18.71 8.76
N ARG A 188 44.59 -18.99 7.87
CA ARG A 188 44.25 -20.37 7.51
C ARG A 188 45.41 -21.15 6.89
N GLY A 189 46.29 -20.49 6.14
CA GLY A 189 47.49 -21.11 5.56
C GLY A 189 48.50 -21.50 6.62
N GLN A 190 48.78 -20.61 7.58
CA GLN A 190 49.67 -20.87 8.71
C GLN A 190 49.15 -22.01 9.58
N ILE A 191 47.87 -21.97 9.95
CA ILE A 191 47.22 -23.05 10.70
C ILE A 191 47.33 -24.40 9.98
N LYS A 192 47.33 -24.44 8.64
CA LYS A 192 47.54 -25.68 7.88
C LYS A 192 48.99 -26.14 7.89
N ALA A 193 49.94 -25.22 7.78
CA ALA A 193 51.37 -25.53 7.85
C ALA A 193 51.75 -26.09 9.23
N ASP A 194 51.26 -25.47 10.30
CA ASP A 194 51.51 -25.91 11.68
C ASP A 194 50.90 -27.30 11.97
N ARG A 195 49.87 -27.70 11.22
CA ARG A 195 49.26 -29.04 11.31
C ARG A 195 50.01 -30.11 10.51
N GLN A 196 50.90 -29.74 9.61
CA GLN A 196 51.70 -30.71 8.86
C GLN A 196 52.87 -31.17 9.73
N THR A 197 52.95 -32.48 9.99
CA THR A 197 54.10 -33.09 10.63
C THR A 197 55.33 -32.82 9.74
N PRO A 198 56.48 -32.38 10.29
CA PRO A 198 57.67 -32.14 9.48
C PRO A 198 58.02 -33.43 8.72
N SER A 199 58.02 -33.37 7.39
CA SER A 199 58.46 -34.47 6.55
C SER A 199 59.94 -34.71 6.83
N GLY A 200 60.25 -35.94 7.25
CA GLY A 200 61.55 -36.54 7.57
C GLY A 200 62.80 -35.72 7.29
N VAL A 201 63.61 -35.54 8.34
CA VAL A 201 65.01 -35.13 8.22
C VAL A 201 65.78 -36.31 7.62
N ASP A 202 66.15 -36.21 6.35
CA ASP A 202 67.12 -37.10 5.73
C ASP A 202 68.51 -36.69 6.26
N PHE A 203 69.09 -37.51 7.15
CA PHE A 203 70.49 -37.44 7.60
C PHE A 203 71.28 -38.60 7.00
#